data_AF-A0A2P7QLI8-F1
#
_entry.id   AF-A0A2P7QLI8-F1
#
_cell.length_a   1.000
_cell.length_b   1.000
_cell.length_c   1.000
_cell.angle_alpha   90.00
_cell.angle_beta   90.00
_cell.angle_gamma   90.00
#
_symmetry.space_group_name_H-M   'P 1'
#
loop_
_entity.id
_entity.type
_entity.pdbx_description
1 polymer ?
#
loop_
_entity_poly.entity_id
_entity_poly.type
_entity_poly.pdbx_seq_one_letter_code
_entity_poly.pdbx_strand_id
1 'polypeptide(L)'
;MADETRLMGNSIEELLVAIAEGVREAQAALDQGPSVDGNGLPLATYHLPYLDFTIKVEMTTKTDSGGRPIAMLMAAPKGSTSSAAQSSVSGRLIAVPPGEGLPLPRLSVATGGNIGGFASIAVTVTNSAGETLANQPIELNIDTEASTTLSLARGAPAFARGSGTRLDAAVLTTGADGVATTRLRIDSKQNARQVVVITATLGTASARGVILMEEVG
;
A
#
# COMPACT_ATOMS: atom_id res chain seq x y z
N MET A 1 19.41 11.60 44.00
CA MET A 1 18.16 10.83 43.93
C MET A 1 17.23 11.32 42.82
N ALA A 2 16.89 12.60 42.69
CA ALA A 2 15.98 13.07 41.62
C ALA A 2 16.56 13.02 40.18
N ASP A 3 17.86 13.27 40.00
CA ASP A 3 18.50 13.20 38.66
C ASP A 3 18.66 11.76 38.14
N GLU A 4 18.81 10.80 39.04
CA GLU A 4 18.99 9.38 38.73
C GLU A 4 17.69 8.78 38.17
N THR A 5 16.53 9.17 38.73
CA THR A 5 15.21 8.77 38.23
C THR A 5 14.88 9.39 36.86
N ARG A 6 15.40 10.59 36.55
CA ARG A 6 15.22 11.23 35.24
C ARG A 6 16.09 10.59 34.15
N LEU A 7 17.33 10.24 34.47
CA LEU A 7 18.19 9.47 33.55
C LEU A 7 17.58 8.08 33.22
N MET A 8 16.92 7.48 34.21
CA MET A 8 16.20 6.20 34.06
C MET A 8 14.99 6.29 33.12
N GLY A 9 14.18 7.34 33.23
CA GLY A 9 13.02 7.54 32.34
C GLY A 9 13.43 7.66 30.87
N ASN A 10 14.42 8.52 30.59
CA ASN A 10 14.84 8.80 29.22
C ASN A 10 15.46 7.58 28.52
N SER A 11 16.28 6.77 29.23
CA SER A 11 16.93 5.60 28.63
C SER A 11 15.96 4.44 28.34
N ILE A 12 14.89 4.31 29.12
CA ILE A 12 13.83 3.31 28.86
C ILE A 12 12.97 3.76 27.67
N GLU A 13 12.64 5.06 27.59
CA GLU A 13 11.92 5.62 26.44
C GLU A 13 12.69 5.43 25.13
N GLU A 14 13.99 5.75 25.12
CA GLU A 14 14.86 5.55 23.95
C GLU A 14 14.94 4.08 23.52
N LEU A 15 15.05 3.15 24.48
CA LEU A 15 15.04 1.71 24.20
C LEU A 15 13.70 1.25 23.61
N LEU A 16 12.57 1.73 24.13
CA LEU A 16 11.24 1.39 23.62
C LEU A 16 11.02 1.94 22.20
N VAL A 17 11.50 3.15 21.92
CA VAL A 17 11.48 3.74 20.58
C VAL A 17 12.33 2.91 19.61
N ALA A 18 13.56 2.56 19.98
CA ALA A 18 14.44 1.75 19.15
C ALA A 18 13.86 0.36 18.84
N ILE A 19 13.18 -0.25 19.81
CA ILE A 19 12.49 -1.54 19.60
C ILE A 19 11.29 -1.37 18.64
N ALA A 20 10.49 -0.32 18.81
CA ALA A 20 9.35 -0.05 17.92
C ALA A 20 9.79 0.21 16.47
N GLU A 21 10.90 0.94 16.28
CA GLU A 21 11.52 1.17 14.98
C GLU A 21 12.07 -0.13 14.38
N GLY A 22 12.83 -0.91 15.14
CA GLY A 22 13.39 -2.19 14.66
C GLY A 22 12.31 -3.21 14.27
N VAL A 23 11.19 -3.26 15.00
CA VAL A 23 10.06 -4.14 14.65
C VAL A 23 9.34 -3.66 13.39
N ARG A 24 9.18 -2.35 13.23
CA ARG A 24 8.61 -1.77 11.99
C ARG A 24 9.50 -2.07 10.79
N GLU A 25 10.81 -1.93 10.93
CA GLU A 25 11.78 -2.21 9.87
C GLU A 25 11.81 -3.69 9.50
N ALA A 26 11.78 -4.59 10.49
CA ALA A 26 11.68 -6.03 10.27
C ALA A 26 10.39 -6.41 9.51
N GLN A 27 9.26 -5.77 9.81
CA GLN A 27 8.03 -5.99 9.07
C GLN A 27 8.07 -5.42 7.66
N ALA A 28 8.64 -4.22 7.47
CA ALA A 28 8.84 -3.66 6.14
C ALA A 28 9.75 -4.55 5.27
N ALA A 29 10.73 -5.24 5.87
CA ALA A 29 11.58 -6.19 5.16
C ALA A 29 10.83 -7.49 4.79
N LEU A 30 9.94 -7.98 5.64
CA LEU A 30 9.08 -9.13 5.35
C LEU A 30 8.05 -8.81 4.25
N ASP A 31 7.50 -7.60 4.25
CA ASP A 31 6.55 -7.12 3.24
C ASP A 31 7.18 -6.91 1.85
N GLN A 32 8.51 -6.74 1.77
CA GLN A 32 9.25 -6.68 0.50
C GLN A 32 9.44 -8.05 -0.17
N GLY A 33 8.98 -9.13 0.46
CA GLY A 33 9.01 -10.47 -0.13
C GLY A 33 8.16 -10.55 -1.42
N PRO A 34 8.55 -11.39 -2.39
CA PRO A 34 7.75 -11.60 -3.58
C PRO A 34 6.39 -12.20 -3.20
N SER A 35 5.30 -11.57 -3.67
CA SER A 35 3.92 -12.01 -3.41
C SER A 35 3.53 -13.25 -4.22
N VAL A 36 4.34 -13.62 -5.20
CA VAL A 36 4.13 -14.76 -6.09
C VAL A 36 5.43 -15.54 -6.31
N ASP A 37 5.33 -16.85 -6.47
CA ASP A 37 6.46 -17.70 -6.84
C ASP A 37 6.86 -17.51 -8.31
N GLY A 38 7.94 -18.16 -8.75
CA GLY A 38 8.41 -18.10 -10.13
C GLY A 38 7.42 -18.65 -11.17
N ASN A 39 6.33 -19.28 -10.74
CA ASN A 39 5.26 -19.81 -11.57
C ASN A 39 3.96 -18.96 -11.46
N GLY A 40 4.00 -17.82 -10.76
CA GLY A 40 2.88 -16.90 -10.60
C GLY A 40 1.84 -17.35 -9.56
N LEU A 41 2.13 -18.37 -8.76
CA LEU A 41 1.24 -18.79 -7.68
C LEU A 41 1.42 -17.87 -6.46
N PRO A 42 0.35 -17.49 -5.75
CA PRO A 42 0.45 -16.69 -4.53
C PRO A 42 1.30 -17.40 -3.47
N LEU A 43 2.33 -16.72 -2.97
CA LEU A 43 3.11 -17.19 -1.83
C LEU A 43 2.40 -16.79 -0.52
N ALA A 44 2.48 -17.66 0.50
CA ALA A 44 1.96 -17.34 1.81
C ALA A 44 2.79 -16.21 2.45
N THR A 45 2.27 -14.98 2.42
CA THR A 45 2.89 -13.84 3.09
C THR A 45 2.73 -14.00 4.60
N TYR A 46 3.84 -14.00 5.34
CA TYR A 46 3.84 -14.09 6.79
C TYR A 46 3.86 -12.69 7.39
N HIS A 47 2.77 -12.29 8.05
CA HIS A 47 2.74 -11.08 8.86
C HIS A 47 2.81 -11.47 10.34
N LEU A 48 3.70 -10.86 11.11
CA LEU A 48 3.69 -10.96 12.58
C LEU A 48 2.44 -10.21 13.11
N PRO A 49 1.44 -10.90 13.68
CA PRO A 49 0.22 -10.23 14.16
C PRO A 49 0.47 -9.46 15.45
N TYR A 50 1.36 -9.98 16.31
CA TYR A 50 1.81 -9.31 17.52
C TYR A 50 3.20 -9.82 17.94
N LEU A 51 3.95 -8.98 18.63
CA LEU A 51 5.19 -9.35 19.31
C LEU A 51 5.02 -9.08 20.81
N ASP A 52 5.04 -10.15 21.60
CA ASP A 52 5.12 -10.07 23.05
C ASP A 52 6.58 -9.95 23.46
N PHE A 53 6.91 -8.93 24.25
CA PHE A 53 8.26 -8.77 24.79
C PHE A 53 8.23 -8.61 26.31
N THR A 54 9.31 -9.08 26.94
CA THR A 54 9.59 -8.83 28.36
C THR A 54 11.07 -8.51 28.49
N ILE A 55 11.37 -7.27 28.86
CA ILE A 55 12.73 -6.78 29.05
C ILE A 55 13.01 -6.81 30.55
N LYS A 56 14.06 -7.54 30.96
CA LYS A 56 14.56 -7.55 32.32
C LYS A 56 15.85 -6.74 32.38
N VAL A 57 15.87 -5.68 33.17
CA VAL A 57 17.05 -4.85 33.38
C VAL A 57 17.63 -5.16 34.76
N GLU A 58 18.87 -5.62 34.79
CA GLU A 58 19.66 -5.84 36.01
C GLU A 58 20.82 -4.85 36.04
N MET A 59 20.85 -3.97 37.05
CA MET A 59 21.91 -2.97 37.19
C MET A 59 22.87 -3.38 38.32
N THR A 60 24.16 -3.31 38.04
CA THR A 60 25.22 -3.50 39.05
C THR A 60 25.97 -2.18 39.22
N THR A 61 25.80 -1.52 40.37
CA THR A 61 26.59 -0.34 40.72
C THR A 61 27.97 -0.77 41.21
N LYS A 62 29.04 -0.31 40.55
CA LYS A 62 30.41 -0.41 41.08
C LYS A 62 30.86 0.97 41.55
N THR A 63 31.39 1.04 42.77
CA THR A 63 32.08 2.20 43.31
C THR A 63 33.54 2.19 42.87
N ASP A 64 34.00 3.26 42.23
CA ASP A 64 35.42 3.47 41.95
C ASP A 64 36.15 3.96 43.23
N SER A 65 37.47 3.80 43.24
CA SER A 65 38.45 4.10 44.32
C SER A 65 38.44 5.54 44.87
N GLY A 66 37.56 6.42 44.37
CA GLY A 66 37.29 7.78 44.87
C GLY A 66 35.88 7.99 45.46
N GLY A 67 35.10 6.93 45.69
CA GLY A 67 33.81 6.99 46.39
C GLY A 67 32.64 7.58 45.57
N ARG A 68 32.81 7.81 44.26
CA ARG A 68 31.73 8.24 43.36
C ARG A 68 31.08 7.02 42.70
N PRO A 69 29.76 6.82 42.82
CA PRO A 69 29.07 5.73 42.15
C PRO A 69 28.99 5.99 40.64
N ILE A 70 29.41 5.02 39.83
CA ILE A 70 29.25 5.02 38.38
C ILE A 70 28.30 3.86 38.03
N ALA A 71 27.14 4.19 37.43
CA ALA A 71 26.22 3.17 36.92
C ALA A 71 26.73 2.68 35.56
N MET A 72 27.06 1.39 35.46
CA MET A 72 27.41 0.74 34.20
C MET A 72 26.33 -0.29 33.84
N LEU A 73 25.75 -0.13 32.65
CA LEU A 73 24.82 -1.10 32.08
C LEU A 73 25.65 -2.21 31.42
N MET A 74 25.88 -3.31 32.15
CA MET A 74 26.59 -4.49 31.63
C MET A 74 25.70 -5.72 31.76
N ALA A 75 25.55 -6.47 30.67
CA ALA A 75 24.99 -7.82 30.72
C ALA A 75 25.88 -8.69 31.63
N ALA A 76 25.32 -9.19 32.72
CA ALA A 76 26.07 -9.68 33.87
C ALA A 76 26.89 -10.97 33.61
N PRO A 77 28.13 -11.08 34.13
CA PRO A 77 28.73 -12.35 34.51
C PRO A 77 28.41 -12.69 35.98
N LYS A 78 28.19 -13.99 36.24
CA LYS A 78 27.87 -14.56 37.55
C LYS A 78 28.93 -14.23 38.61
N GLY A 79 28.49 -13.66 39.72
CA GLY A 79 29.20 -13.70 41.00
C GLY A 79 29.70 -12.36 41.53
N SER A 80 28.80 -11.48 42.00
CA SER A 80 29.10 -10.53 43.08
C SER A 80 27.80 -10.02 43.69
N THR A 81 27.77 -9.90 45.02
CA THR A 81 26.63 -9.40 45.81
C THR A 81 26.46 -7.90 45.54
N SER A 82 25.47 -7.55 44.70
CA SER A 82 25.08 -6.17 44.40
C SER A 82 23.63 -5.94 44.81
N SER A 83 23.29 -4.72 45.22
CA SER A 83 21.89 -4.31 45.34
C SER A 83 21.32 -4.17 43.92
N ALA A 84 20.74 -5.25 43.41
CA ALA A 84 20.14 -5.30 42.09
C ALA A 84 18.73 -4.73 42.15
N ALA A 85 18.54 -3.52 41.61
CA ALA A 85 17.21 -3.07 41.23
C ALA A 85 16.83 -3.79 39.93
N GLN A 86 15.95 -4.79 40.03
CA GLN A 86 15.42 -5.50 38.86
C GLN A 86 14.15 -4.79 38.40
N SER A 87 14.17 -4.24 37.19
CA SER A 87 12.98 -3.67 36.55
C SER A 87 12.57 -4.54 35.35
N SER A 88 11.30 -4.93 35.29
CA SER A 88 10.73 -5.67 34.16
C SER A 88 9.70 -4.82 33.43
N VAL A 89 9.90 -4.60 32.12
CA VAL A 89 8.92 -3.95 31.25
C VAL A 89 8.39 -4.99 30.28
N SER A 90 7.07 -5.21 30.31
CA SER A 90 6.38 -6.12 29.39
C SER A 90 5.41 -5.31 28.53
N GLY A 91 5.33 -5.65 27.25
CA GLY A 91 4.47 -4.97 26.29
C GLY A 91 4.15 -5.86 25.10
N ARG A 92 3.16 -5.42 24.30
CA ARG A 92 2.75 -6.07 23.07
C ARG A 92 2.77 -5.04 21.94
N LEU A 93 3.54 -5.32 20.89
CA LEU A 93 3.45 -4.58 19.64
C LEU A 93 2.42 -5.28 18.75
N ILE A 94 1.50 -4.53 18.15
CA ILE A 94 0.45 -5.06 17.26
C ILE A 94 0.69 -4.49 15.86
N ALA A 95 0.79 -5.35 14.86
CA ALA A 95 0.83 -4.90 13.47
C ALA A 95 -0.58 -4.56 13.01
N VAL A 96 -0.83 -3.29 12.69
CA VAL A 96 -2.09 -2.86 12.07
C VAL A 96 -1.89 -2.84 10.56
N PRO A 97 -2.61 -3.66 9.77
CA PRO A 97 -2.50 -3.64 8.32
C PRO A 97 -2.80 -2.24 7.73
N PRO A 98 -2.30 -1.93 6.52
CA PRO A 98 -2.64 -0.69 5.82
C PRO A 98 -4.17 -0.51 5.75
N GLY A 99 -4.67 0.67 6.14
CA GLY A 99 -6.09 0.98 6.17
C GLY A 99 -6.79 0.78 7.52
N GLU A 100 -6.07 0.63 8.64
CA GLU A 100 -6.66 0.43 9.98
C GLU A 100 -7.53 -0.86 10.10
N GLY A 101 -7.34 -1.82 9.19
CA GLY A 101 -8.23 -2.99 9.07
C GLY A 101 -9.53 -2.72 8.30
N LEU A 102 -9.70 -1.53 7.73
CA LEU A 102 -10.83 -1.21 6.85
C LEU A 102 -10.58 -1.76 5.44
N PRO A 103 -11.58 -2.39 4.82
CA PRO A 103 -11.46 -2.87 3.45
C PRO A 103 -11.10 -1.75 2.46
N LEU A 104 -9.99 -1.91 1.75
CA LEU A 104 -9.51 -0.92 0.78
C LEU A 104 -10.30 -1.03 -0.54
N PRO A 105 -10.61 0.09 -1.22
CA PRO A 105 -11.29 0.06 -2.51
C PRO A 105 -10.42 -0.58 -3.60
N ARG A 106 -11.06 -1.31 -4.50
CA ARG A 106 -10.50 -1.95 -5.70
C ARG A 106 -11.36 -1.57 -6.89
N LEU A 107 -10.71 -1.27 -8.02
CA LEU A 107 -11.40 -1.03 -9.29
C LEU A 107 -11.06 -2.11 -10.30
N SER A 108 -12.02 -2.41 -11.17
CA SER A 108 -11.78 -3.13 -12.42
C SER A 108 -12.48 -2.41 -13.55
N VAL A 109 -11.81 -2.29 -14.70
CA VAL A 109 -12.36 -1.68 -15.91
C VAL A 109 -12.58 -2.77 -16.95
N ALA A 110 -13.82 -2.93 -17.41
CA ALA A 110 -14.18 -3.76 -18.54
C ALA A 110 -14.51 -2.87 -19.74
N THR A 111 -13.95 -3.20 -20.90
CA THR A 111 -14.12 -2.45 -22.15
C THR A 111 -14.76 -3.32 -23.21
N GLY A 112 -15.68 -2.74 -23.99
CA GLY A 112 -16.25 -3.36 -25.17
C GLY A 112 -15.47 -3.04 -26.44
N GLY A 113 -15.76 -3.76 -27.52
CA GLY A 113 -15.28 -3.42 -28.87
C GLY A 113 -15.89 -2.11 -29.37
N ASN A 114 -15.23 -1.49 -30.35
CA ASN A 114 -15.80 -0.34 -31.07
C ASN A 114 -16.88 -0.85 -32.03
N ILE A 115 -18.15 -0.47 -31.83
CA ILE A 115 -19.27 -0.79 -32.70
C ILE A 115 -19.93 0.53 -33.12
N GLY A 116 -19.93 0.84 -34.42
CA GLY A 116 -20.53 2.08 -34.93
C GLY A 116 -19.87 3.37 -34.42
N GLY A 117 -18.57 3.32 -34.07
CA GLY A 117 -17.85 4.46 -33.48
C GLY A 117 -18.03 4.62 -31.96
N PHE A 118 -18.55 3.60 -31.28
CA PHE A 118 -18.74 3.60 -29.83
C PHE A 118 -18.16 2.36 -29.18
N ALA A 119 -17.41 2.54 -28.08
CA ALA A 119 -16.98 1.44 -27.22
C ALA A 119 -17.55 1.62 -25.82
N SER A 120 -18.14 0.57 -25.25
CA SER A 120 -18.65 0.58 -23.88
C SER A 120 -17.52 0.50 -22.86
N ILE A 121 -17.68 1.20 -21.74
CA ILE A 121 -16.78 1.13 -20.59
C ILE A 121 -17.63 0.87 -19.36
N ALA A 122 -17.32 -0.19 -18.63
CA ALA A 122 -17.89 -0.49 -17.33
C ALA A 122 -16.78 -0.49 -16.27
N VAL A 123 -17.00 0.22 -15.18
CA VAL A 123 -16.11 0.24 -14.02
C VAL A 123 -16.83 -0.37 -12.85
N THR A 124 -16.26 -1.42 -12.28
CA THR A 124 -16.76 -2.06 -11.06
C THR A 124 -15.88 -1.64 -9.90
N VAL A 125 -16.50 -1.25 -8.79
CA VAL A 125 -15.82 -0.89 -7.55
C VAL A 125 -16.21 -1.87 -6.47
N THR A 126 -15.21 -2.55 -5.93
CA THR A 126 -15.34 -3.43 -4.76
C THR A 126 -14.39 -2.99 -3.67
N ASN A 127 -14.47 -3.59 -2.49
CA ASN A 127 -13.44 -3.49 -1.48
C ASN A 127 -12.61 -4.79 -1.39
N SER A 128 -11.55 -4.78 -0.58
CA SER A 128 -10.71 -5.96 -0.36
C SER A 128 -11.42 -7.14 0.31
N ALA A 129 -12.62 -6.94 0.87
CA ALA A 129 -13.49 -7.99 1.40
C ALA A 129 -14.46 -8.54 0.34
N GLY A 130 -14.46 -8.00 -0.88
CA GLY A 130 -15.33 -8.43 -1.98
C GLY A 130 -16.70 -7.77 -2.03
N GLU A 131 -16.98 -6.80 -1.15
CA GLU A 131 -18.24 -6.06 -1.14
C GLU A 131 -18.26 -5.02 -2.26
N THR A 132 -19.42 -4.81 -2.89
CA THR A 132 -19.60 -3.78 -3.90
C THR A 132 -19.79 -2.41 -3.25
N LEU A 133 -19.16 -1.39 -3.82
CA LEU A 133 -19.22 -0.02 -3.29
C LEU A 133 -20.12 0.85 -4.17
N ALA A 134 -21.32 1.14 -3.68
CA ALA A 134 -22.28 2.04 -4.32
C ALA A 134 -21.97 3.52 -4.02
N ASN A 135 -22.51 4.42 -4.86
CA ASN A 135 -22.39 5.87 -4.74
C ASN A 135 -20.94 6.40 -4.69
N GLN A 136 -20.00 5.67 -5.28
CA GLN A 136 -18.59 6.06 -5.34
C GLN A 136 -18.31 6.93 -6.56
N PRO A 137 -17.69 8.12 -6.40
CA PRO A 137 -17.31 8.97 -7.52
C PRO A 137 -16.05 8.43 -8.21
N ILE A 138 -16.17 8.07 -9.48
CA ILE A 138 -15.05 7.58 -10.29
C ILE A 138 -14.70 8.63 -11.33
N GLU A 139 -13.42 8.92 -11.45
CA GLU A 139 -12.89 9.74 -12.54
C GLU A 139 -12.28 8.86 -13.61
N LEU A 140 -12.60 9.16 -14.87
CA LEU A 140 -12.10 8.49 -16.06
C LEU A 140 -11.30 9.48 -16.89
N ASN A 141 -10.09 9.07 -17.24
CA ASN A 141 -9.20 9.84 -18.09
C ASN A 141 -8.69 8.98 -19.25
N ILE A 142 -8.34 9.62 -20.36
CA ILE A 142 -7.61 8.95 -21.45
C ILE A 142 -6.13 9.19 -21.21
N ASP A 143 -5.39 8.09 -21.08
CA ASP A 143 -3.95 8.10 -20.88
C ASP A 143 -3.26 8.17 -22.25
N THR A 144 -2.97 9.40 -22.70
CA THR A 144 -2.35 9.66 -24.01
C THR A 144 -0.99 8.99 -24.15
N GLU A 145 -0.21 8.92 -23.07
CA GLU A 145 1.12 8.33 -23.07
C GLU A 145 1.02 6.80 -23.25
N ALA A 146 0.23 6.13 -22.41
CA ALA A 146 0.01 4.69 -22.53
C ALA A 146 -0.65 4.32 -23.88
N SER A 147 -1.61 5.13 -24.35
CA SER A 147 -2.23 4.98 -25.67
C SER A 147 -1.21 5.07 -26.80
N THR A 148 -0.25 6.00 -26.70
CA THR A 148 0.82 6.17 -27.68
C THR A 148 1.75 4.96 -27.68
N THR A 149 2.23 4.54 -26.50
CA THR A 149 3.11 3.39 -26.35
C THR A 149 2.50 2.12 -26.94
N LEU A 150 1.23 1.82 -26.61
CA LEU A 150 0.56 0.62 -27.13
C LEU A 150 0.19 0.73 -28.62
N SER A 151 -0.13 1.93 -29.12
CA SER A 151 -0.38 2.14 -30.55
C SER A 151 0.89 1.90 -31.38
N LEU A 152 2.03 2.43 -30.94
CA LEU A 152 3.33 2.23 -31.58
C LEU A 152 3.73 0.74 -31.56
N ALA A 153 3.49 0.05 -30.44
CA ALA A 153 3.74 -1.40 -30.34
C ALA A 153 2.90 -2.23 -31.34
N ARG A 154 1.74 -1.71 -31.76
CA ARG A 154 0.89 -2.31 -32.81
C ARG A 154 1.26 -1.85 -34.24
N GLY A 155 2.33 -1.08 -34.40
CA GLY A 155 2.75 -0.53 -35.70
C GLY A 155 1.84 0.59 -36.23
N ALA A 156 1.05 1.22 -35.36
CA ALA A 156 0.26 2.41 -35.68
C ALA A 156 1.06 3.70 -35.38
N PRO A 157 0.70 4.86 -35.96
CA PRO A 157 1.31 6.12 -35.57
C PRO A 157 1.02 6.46 -34.10
N ALA A 158 1.83 7.34 -33.51
CA ALA A 158 1.64 7.87 -32.17
C ALA A 158 0.19 8.31 -31.92
N PHE A 159 -0.35 8.01 -30.75
CA PHE A 159 -1.75 8.28 -30.48
C PHE A 159 -1.99 9.80 -30.44
N ALA A 160 -2.82 10.26 -31.35
CA ALA A 160 -3.31 11.63 -31.39
C ALA A 160 -4.83 11.56 -31.32
N ARG A 161 -5.39 12.07 -30.23
CA ARG A 161 -6.85 12.05 -30.02
C ARG A 161 -7.54 12.91 -31.09
N GLY A 162 -8.39 12.29 -31.90
CA GLY A 162 -9.27 13.00 -32.81
C GLY A 162 -10.27 13.89 -32.06
N SER A 163 -10.71 14.99 -32.67
CA SER A 163 -11.63 15.95 -32.05
C SER A 163 -12.96 15.33 -31.61
N GLY A 164 -13.43 14.29 -32.29
CA GLY A 164 -14.62 13.52 -31.95
C GLY A 164 -14.39 12.41 -30.92
N THR A 165 -13.14 12.04 -30.64
CA THR A 165 -12.79 10.93 -29.74
C THR A 165 -12.84 11.40 -28.30
N ARG A 166 -13.91 11.05 -27.57
CA ARG A 166 -14.15 11.53 -26.19
C ARG A 166 -15.03 10.58 -25.38
N LEU A 167 -14.90 10.66 -24.06
CA LEU A 167 -15.83 10.01 -23.13
C LEU A 167 -17.17 10.75 -23.14
N ASP A 168 -18.28 10.01 -23.13
CA ASP A 168 -19.62 10.60 -22.95
C ASP A 168 -19.76 11.22 -21.55
N ALA A 169 -19.22 10.54 -20.55
CA ALA A 169 -19.06 11.06 -19.19
C ALA A 169 -17.69 10.62 -18.65
N ALA A 170 -16.96 11.57 -18.07
CA ALA A 170 -15.64 11.38 -17.47
C ALA A 170 -15.69 11.29 -15.93
N VAL A 171 -16.77 11.76 -15.31
CA VAL A 171 -17.02 11.56 -13.88
C VAL A 171 -18.27 10.72 -13.77
N LEU A 172 -18.16 9.58 -13.10
CA LEU A 172 -19.24 8.62 -12.93
C LEU A 172 -19.53 8.43 -11.44
N THR A 173 -20.70 7.89 -11.14
CA THR A 173 -21.06 7.44 -9.80
C THR A 173 -21.55 6.01 -9.90
N THR A 174 -21.02 5.11 -9.05
CA THR A 174 -21.46 3.71 -9.05
C THR A 174 -22.91 3.57 -8.61
N GLY A 175 -23.63 2.67 -9.26
CA GLY A 175 -24.98 2.25 -8.88
C GLY A 175 -24.99 1.35 -7.65
N ALA A 176 -26.17 0.86 -7.30
CA ALA A 176 -26.37 -0.06 -6.17
C ALA A 176 -25.61 -1.40 -6.32
N ASP A 177 -25.28 -1.78 -7.55
CA ASP A 177 -24.48 -2.94 -7.91
C ASP A 177 -22.96 -2.69 -7.84
N GLY A 178 -22.53 -1.47 -7.49
CA GLY A 178 -21.12 -1.07 -7.49
C GLY A 178 -20.55 -0.86 -8.88
N VAL A 179 -21.39 -0.77 -9.92
CA VAL A 179 -20.97 -0.59 -11.31
C VAL A 179 -21.32 0.81 -11.79
N ALA A 180 -20.42 1.43 -12.54
CA ALA A 180 -20.66 2.64 -13.29
C ALA A 180 -20.33 2.41 -14.76
N THR A 181 -21.15 2.95 -15.67
CA THR A 181 -20.96 2.75 -17.12
C THR A 181 -20.89 4.07 -17.87
N THR A 182 -20.09 4.08 -18.93
CA THR A 182 -19.99 5.18 -19.89
C THR A 182 -19.63 4.62 -21.26
N ARG A 183 -19.44 5.49 -22.24
CA ARG A 183 -18.96 5.11 -23.57
C ARG A 183 -17.82 6.02 -23.99
N LEU A 184 -16.88 5.44 -24.73
CA LEU A 184 -15.96 6.17 -25.57
C LEU A 184 -16.61 6.34 -26.94
N ARG A 185 -16.84 7.60 -27.34
CA ARG A 185 -17.09 7.95 -28.74
C ARG A 185 -15.76 8.03 -29.45
N ILE A 186 -15.67 7.48 -30.65
CA ILE A 186 -14.48 7.42 -31.47
C ILE A 186 -14.74 8.24 -32.74
N ASP A 187 -13.82 9.17 -33.05
CA ASP A 187 -13.89 9.97 -34.27
C ASP A 187 -13.74 9.06 -35.50
N SER A 188 -14.55 9.26 -36.53
CA SER A 188 -14.48 8.46 -37.77
C SER A 188 -13.15 8.62 -38.52
N LYS A 189 -12.36 9.65 -38.19
CA LYS A 189 -11.02 9.89 -38.73
C LYS A 189 -9.91 9.32 -37.84
N GLN A 190 -10.25 8.74 -36.68
CA GLN A 190 -9.27 8.09 -35.82
C GLN A 190 -8.67 6.88 -36.55
N ASN A 191 -7.37 6.67 -36.41
CA ASN A 191 -6.72 5.54 -37.07
C ASN A 191 -7.16 4.22 -36.40
N ALA A 192 -7.73 3.31 -37.17
CA ALA A 192 -8.27 2.03 -36.67
C ALA A 192 -7.22 1.12 -35.99
N ARG A 193 -5.93 1.25 -36.34
CA ARG A 193 -4.86 0.44 -35.71
C ARG A 193 -4.41 1.00 -34.36
N GLN A 194 -4.80 2.22 -34.03
CA GLN A 194 -4.50 2.81 -32.72
C GLN A 194 -5.35 2.19 -31.62
N VAL A 195 -4.90 2.38 -30.39
CA VAL A 195 -5.60 1.97 -29.19
C VAL A 195 -5.69 3.12 -28.22
N VAL A 196 -6.74 3.10 -27.42
CA VAL A 196 -6.97 4.06 -26.34
C VAL A 196 -6.90 3.34 -25.02
N VAL A 197 -6.11 3.89 -24.10
CA VAL A 197 -6.04 3.46 -22.72
C VAL A 197 -6.89 4.41 -21.88
N ILE A 198 -7.84 3.83 -21.14
CA ILE A 198 -8.66 4.53 -20.16
C ILE A 198 -8.09 4.23 -18.78
N THR A 199 -7.89 5.27 -17.98
CA THR A 199 -7.52 5.15 -16.57
C THR A 199 -8.73 5.57 -15.73
N ALA A 200 -9.15 4.69 -14.83
CA ALA A 200 -10.16 4.94 -13.81
C ALA A 200 -9.49 5.18 -12.46
N THR A 201 -9.93 6.20 -11.72
CA THR A 201 -9.38 6.55 -10.41
C THR A 201 -10.51 6.80 -9.40
N LEU A 202 -10.30 6.28 -8.19
CA LEU A 202 -11.14 6.51 -7.00
C LEU A 202 -10.22 6.58 -5.78
N GLY A 203 -10.00 7.80 -5.25
CA GLY A 203 -9.05 8.01 -4.17
C GLY A 203 -7.64 7.52 -4.53
N THR A 204 -7.12 6.55 -3.77
CA THR A 204 -5.81 5.92 -4.01
C THR A 204 -5.85 4.71 -4.95
N ALA A 205 -7.05 4.23 -5.29
CA ALA A 205 -7.20 3.06 -6.13
C ALA A 205 -7.33 3.48 -7.60
N SER A 206 -6.70 2.72 -8.50
CA SER A 206 -6.76 2.95 -9.93
C SER A 206 -6.81 1.66 -10.72
N ALA A 207 -7.40 1.71 -11.90
CA ALA A 207 -7.45 0.61 -12.85
C ALA A 207 -7.38 1.13 -14.28
N ARG A 208 -6.96 0.27 -15.21
CA ARG A 208 -6.83 0.62 -16.64
C ARG A 208 -7.65 -0.32 -17.50
N GLY A 209 -8.26 0.22 -18.54
CA GLY A 209 -8.93 -0.52 -19.61
C GLY A 209 -8.35 -0.13 -20.96
N VAL A 210 -8.29 -1.08 -21.89
CA VAL A 210 -7.78 -0.85 -23.25
C VAL A 210 -8.92 -1.01 -24.25
N ILE A 211 -9.04 -0.05 -25.17
CA ILE A 211 -10.05 -0.05 -26.23
C ILE A 211 -9.32 -0.03 -27.57
N LEU A 212 -9.68 -0.96 -28.44
CA LEU A 212 -9.20 -1.00 -29.82
C LEU A 212 -10.04 -0.03 -30.65
N MET A 213 -9.40 0.80 -31.48
CA MET A 213 -10.11 1.74 -32.35
C MET A 213 -10.73 1.05 -33.57
N GLU A 214 -10.31 -0.18 -33.89
CA GLU A 214 -10.87 -0.96 -34.99
C GLU A 214 -12.33 -1.31 -34.72
N GLU A 215 -13.18 -1.02 -35.70
CA GLU A 215 -14.60 -1.33 -35.59
C GLU A 215 -14.81 -2.85 -35.71
N VAL A 216 -15.60 -3.38 -34.78
CA VAL A 216 -15.98 -4.79 -34.70
C VAL A 216 -17.41 -4.87 -35.23
N GLY A 217 -17.52 -5.14 -36.54
CA GLY A 217 -18.80 -5.19 -37.27
C GLY A 217 -18.61 -5.68 -38.70
#